data_AF-A0A2N9AI70-F1
#
_entry.id   AF-A0A2N9AI70-F1
#
_cell.length_a   1.000
_cell.length_b   1.000
_cell.length_c   1.000
_cell.angle_alpha   90.00
_cell.angle_beta   90.00
_cell.angle_gamma   90.00
#
_symmetry.space_group_name_H-M   'P 1'
#
loop_
_entity.id
_entity.type
_entity.pdbx_description
1 polymer ?
#
loop_
_entity_poly.entity_id
_entity_poly.type
_entity_poly.pdbx_seq_one_letter_code
_entity_poly.pdbx_strand_id
1 'polypeptide(L)'
;MFDAARAALMMLPEDVGPLATIKTHRGLIAAFGQRLVATGRIDPAFGRSLNQVEKLRLSSDYFGDVLAADDGRWAVEQADAFVNEVKARFPGL
;
A
#
# COMPACT_ATOMS: atom_id res chain seq x y z
N MET A 1 -4.43 -1.69 -4.08
CA MET A 1 -3.30 -1.70 -3.13
C MET A 1 -3.71 -1.32 -1.71
N PHE A 2 -4.47 -0.23 -1.50
CA PHE A 2 -4.90 0.22 -0.17
C PHE A 2 -5.54 -0.88 0.68
N ASP A 3 -6.52 -1.61 0.15
CA ASP A 3 -7.20 -2.67 0.92
C ASP A 3 -6.29 -3.85 1.25
N ALA A 4 -5.42 -4.26 0.32
CA ALA A 4 -4.42 -5.29 0.59
C ALA A 4 -3.44 -4.85 1.69
N ALA A 5 -3.00 -3.58 1.68
CA ALA A 5 -2.17 -3.03 2.74
C ALA A 5 -2.90 -3.00 4.09
N ARG A 6 -4.20 -2.64 4.09
CA ARG A 6 -5.06 -2.67 5.28
C ARG A 6 -5.22 -4.09 5.82
N ALA A 7 -5.47 -5.05 4.95
CA ALA A 7 -5.62 -6.45 5.29
C ALA A 7 -4.32 -7.05 5.88
N ALA A 8 -3.17 -6.76 5.26
CA ALA A 8 -1.87 -7.16 5.80
C ALA A 8 -1.62 -6.59 7.20
N LEU A 9 -2.00 -5.34 7.44
CA LEU A 9 -1.91 -4.72 8.76
C LEU A 9 -2.83 -5.39 9.79
N MET A 10 -4.02 -5.86 9.38
CA MET A 10 -4.98 -6.57 10.24
C MET A 10 -4.48 -7.95 10.68
N MET A 11 -3.54 -8.53 9.95
CA MET A 11 -2.91 -9.81 10.29
C MET A 11 -1.82 -9.69 11.35
N LEU A 12 -1.46 -8.46 11.75
CA LEU A 12 -0.50 -8.27 12.85
C LEU A 12 -1.16 -8.55 14.20
N PRO A 13 -0.39 -8.99 15.21
CA PRO A 13 -0.91 -9.21 16.55
C PRO A 13 -1.55 -7.94 17.16
N GLU A 14 -2.53 -8.12 18.04
CA GLU A 14 -3.36 -7.03 18.59
C GLU A 14 -2.57 -5.98 19.39
N ASP A 15 -1.42 -6.36 19.94
CA ASP A 15 -0.52 -5.48 20.71
C ASP A 15 0.20 -4.43 19.86
N VAL A 16 0.19 -4.58 18.53
CA VAL A 16 0.74 -3.59 17.58
C VAL A 16 -0.16 -2.34 17.49
N GLY A 17 -1.32 -2.34 18.14
CA GLY A 17 -2.18 -1.18 18.34
C GLY A 17 -3.25 -1.00 17.24
N PRO A 18 -4.38 -0.35 17.58
CA PRO A 18 -5.63 -0.49 16.85
C PRO A 18 -5.63 0.19 15.48
N LEU A 19 -5.93 -0.57 14.42
CA LEU A 19 -6.08 -0.05 13.05
C LEU A 19 -7.31 0.85 12.88
N ALA A 20 -8.29 0.75 13.77
CA ALA A 20 -9.46 1.63 13.79
C ALA A 20 -9.08 3.12 13.96
N THR A 21 -7.87 3.41 14.44
CA THR A 21 -7.34 4.78 14.57
C THR A 21 -6.82 5.36 13.25
N ILE A 22 -6.57 4.51 12.24
CA ILE A 22 -6.07 4.94 10.93
C ILE A 22 -7.26 5.37 10.06
N LYS A 23 -7.43 6.68 9.92
CA LYS A 23 -8.56 7.31 9.20
C LYS A 23 -8.19 7.87 7.83
N THR A 24 -6.92 7.82 7.43
CA THR A 24 -6.44 8.46 6.20
C THR A 24 -5.55 7.52 5.38
N HIS A 25 -5.54 7.69 4.07
CA HIS A 25 -4.63 7.00 3.16
C HIS A 25 -3.16 7.17 3.58
N ARG A 26 -2.75 8.40 3.89
CA ARG A 26 -1.39 8.71 4.37
C ARG A 26 -1.06 8.01 5.70
N GLY A 27 -2.01 7.97 6.63
CA GLY A 27 -1.85 7.24 7.89
C GLY A 27 -1.68 5.74 7.67
N LEU A 28 -2.42 5.16 6.72
CA LEU A 28 -2.29 3.76 6.38
C LEU A 28 -0.94 3.43 5.72
N ILE A 29 -0.48 4.27 4.79
CA ILE A 29 0.84 4.14 4.15
C ILE A 29 1.96 4.24 5.20
N ALA A 30 1.85 5.18 6.14
CA ALA A 30 2.82 5.32 7.23
C ALA A 30 2.84 4.08 8.13
N ALA A 31 1.67 3.57 8.55
CA ALA A 31 1.58 2.36 9.35
C ALA A 31 2.14 1.13 8.61
N PHE A 32 1.85 0.98 7.31
CA PHE A 32 2.42 -0.07 6.47
C PHE A 32 3.95 0.01 6.44
N GLY A 33 4.51 1.21 6.23
CA GLY A 33 5.94 1.44 6.25
C GLY A 33 6.59 1.10 7.59
N GLN A 34 6.00 1.56 8.70
CA GLN A 34 6.55 1.35 10.04
C GLN A 34 6.45 -0.10 10.51
N ARG A 35 5.33 -0.77 10.21
CA ARG A 35 5.00 -2.07 10.82
C ARG A 35 5.33 -3.25 9.94
N LEU A 36 5.35 -3.09 8.62
CA LEU A 36 5.59 -4.18 7.67
C LEU A 36 6.90 -4.01 6.90
N VAL A 37 7.24 -2.79 6.48
CA VAL A 37 8.48 -2.56 5.72
C VAL A 37 9.69 -2.48 6.66
N ALA A 38 9.65 -1.62 7.67
CA ALA A 38 10.77 -1.40 8.58
C ALA A 38 11.11 -2.65 9.44
N THR A 39 10.16 -3.57 9.59
CA THR A 39 10.33 -4.85 10.29
C THR A 39 10.76 -5.99 9.36
N GLY A 40 10.97 -5.71 8.06
CA GLY A 40 11.41 -6.70 7.07
C GLY A 40 10.34 -7.71 6.64
N ARG A 41 9.08 -7.53 7.03
CA ARG A 41 7.96 -8.41 6.63
C ARG A 41 7.62 -8.26 5.14
N ILE A 42 7.80 -7.06 4.59
CA ILE A 42 7.58 -6.70 3.20
C ILE A 42 8.81 -5.94 2.67
N ASP A 43 9.19 -6.18 1.42
CA ASP A 43 10.32 -5.48 0.78
C ASP A 43 10.07 -3.95 0.66
N PRO A 44 11.08 -3.10 0.93
CA PRO A 44 10.95 -1.65 0.80
C PRO A 44 10.46 -1.13 -0.55
N ALA A 45 10.68 -1.86 -1.65
CA ALA A 45 10.16 -1.52 -2.97
C ALA A 45 8.63 -1.44 -2.97
N PHE A 46 7.95 -2.34 -2.27
CA PHE A 46 6.49 -2.32 -2.17
C PHE A 46 5.97 -1.12 -1.37
N GLY A 47 6.68 -0.71 -0.31
CA GLY A 47 6.37 0.54 0.40
C GLY A 47 6.50 1.78 -0.48
N ARG A 48 7.56 1.86 -1.30
CA ARG A 48 7.75 2.96 -2.27
C ARG A 48 6.67 2.97 -3.35
N SER A 49 6.36 1.80 -3.92
CA SER A 49 5.33 1.66 -4.96
C SER A 49 3.95 2.08 -4.44
N LEU A 50 3.56 1.66 -3.22
CA LEU A 50 2.29 2.05 -2.60
C LEU A 50 2.14 3.56 -2.47
N ASN A 51 3.20 4.23 -1.99
CA ASN A 51 3.20 5.69 -1.85
C ASN A 51 3.14 6.40 -3.20
N GLN A 52 3.83 5.88 -4.22
CA GLN A 52 3.86 6.49 -5.54
C GLN A 52 2.53 6.31 -6.28
N VAL A 53 1.93 5.13 -6.23
CA VAL A 53 0.60 4.87 -6.84
C VAL A 53 -0.48 5.74 -6.18
N GLU A 54 -0.43 5.96 -4.86
CA GLU A 54 -1.36 6.88 -4.20
C GLU A 54 -1.21 8.33 -4.70
N LYS A 55 0.02 8.79 -4.99
CA LYS A 55 0.23 10.13 -5.57
C LYS A 55 -0.32 10.23 -6.99
N LEU A 56 -0.09 9.20 -7.82
CA LEU A 56 -0.63 9.14 -9.18
C LEU A 56 -2.16 9.18 -9.15
N ARG A 57 -2.78 8.39 -8.27
CA ARG A 57 -4.23 8.40 -8.04
C ARG A 57 -4.73 9.81 -7.67
N LEU A 58 -4.08 10.49 -6.73
CA LEU A 58 -4.48 11.85 -6.33
C LEU A 58 -4.37 12.86 -7.49
N SER A 59 -3.31 12.75 -8.30
CA SER A 59 -3.14 13.60 -9.49
C SER A 59 -4.23 13.36 -10.53
N SER A 60 -4.51 12.10 -10.84
CA SER A 60 -5.57 11.74 -11.78
C SER A 60 -6.98 12.09 -11.30
N ASP A 61 -7.31 11.80 -10.04
CA ASP A 61 -8.68 11.94 -9.51
C ASP A 61 -9.07 13.40 -9.23
N TYR A 62 -8.10 14.24 -8.83
CA TYR A 62 -8.40 15.57 -8.28
C TYR A 62 -7.75 16.74 -9.01
N PHE A 63 -6.60 16.53 -9.65
CA PHE A 63 -5.88 17.63 -10.31
C PHE A 63 -6.11 17.67 -11.82
N GLY A 64 -6.77 16.65 -12.38
CA GLY A 64 -7.14 16.62 -13.80
C GLY A 64 -5.94 16.56 -14.74
N ASP A 65 -4.75 16.26 -14.20
CA ASP A 65 -3.55 16.05 -14.99
C ASP A 65 -3.77 14.81 -15.86
N VAL A 66 -3.48 14.93 -17.15
CA VAL A 66 -3.45 13.78 -18.04
C VAL A 66 -2.28 12.92 -17.62
N LEU A 67 -2.57 11.84 -16.91
CA LEU A 67 -1.58 10.84 -16.52
C LEU A 67 -0.98 10.23 -17.79
N ALA A 68 0.35 10.15 -17.86
CA ALA A 68 1.00 9.47 -18.97
C ALA A 68 0.56 7.99 -19.00
N ALA A 69 0.33 7.44 -20.19
CA ALA A 69 -0.05 6.03 -20.34
C ALA A 69 0.94 5.06 -19.69
N ASP A 70 2.23 5.43 -19.67
CA ASP A 70 3.29 4.67 -19.02
C ASP A 70 3.16 4.66 -17.49
N ASP A 71 2.79 5.80 -16.88
CA ASP A 71 2.53 5.88 -15.44
C ASP A 71 1.30 5.06 -15.04
N GLY A 72 0.24 5.10 -15.87
CA GLY A 72 -0.95 4.29 -15.67
C GLY A 72 -0.66 2.80 -15.75
N ARG A 73 0.08 2.37 -16.79
CA ARG A 73 0.51 0.97 -16.94
C ARG A 73 1.39 0.53 -15.77
N TRP A 74 2.38 1.34 -15.41
CA TRP A 74 3.25 1.06 -14.27
C TRP A 74 2.45 0.92 -12.97
N ALA A 75 1.47 1.79 -12.71
CA ALA A 75 0.64 1.71 -11.52
C ALA A 75 -0.16 0.39 -11.43
N VAL A 76 -0.68 -0.09 -12.56
CA VAL A 76 -1.38 -1.39 -12.62
C VAL A 76 -0.43 -2.55 -12.37
N GLU A 77 0.75 -2.55 -12.99
CA GLU A 77 1.78 -3.57 -12.78
C GLU A 77 2.25 -3.62 -11.31
N GLN A 78 2.47 -2.46 -10.69
CA GLN A 78 2.81 -2.38 -9.27
C GLN A 78 1.68 -2.85 -8.37
N ALA A 79 0.43 -2.55 -8.74
CA ALA A 79 -0.72 -2.99 -7.96
C ALA A 79 -0.86 -4.51 -7.94
N ASP A 80 -0.66 -5.17 -9.09
CA ASP A 80 -0.67 -6.63 -9.18
C ASP A 80 0.46 -7.26 -8.36
N ALA A 81 1.70 -6.81 -8.59
CA ALA A 81 2.87 -7.28 -7.84
C ALA A 81 2.69 -7.11 -6.33
N PHE A 82 2.16 -5.97 -5.89
CA PHE A 82 1.92 -5.68 -4.48
C PHE A 82 0.87 -6.60 -3.86
N VAL A 83 -0.26 -6.84 -4.54
CA VAL A 83 -1.30 -7.76 -4.02
C VAL A 83 -0.76 -9.18 -3.93
N ASN A 84 0.01 -9.63 -4.91
CA ASN A 84 0.62 -10.96 -4.90
C ASN A 84 1.66 -11.10 -3.78
N GLU A 85 2.49 -10.09 -3.54
CA GLU A 85 3.42 -10.09 -2.41
C GLU A 85 2.68 -10.15 -1.07
N VAL A 86 1.63 -9.35 -0.88
CA VAL A 86 0.83 -9.39 0.34
C VAL A 86 0.24 -10.77 0.58
N LYS A 87 -0.35 -11.40 -0.45
CA LYS A 87 -0.88 -12.77 -0.32
C LYS A 87 0.22 -13.78 0.03
N ALA A 88 1.39 -13.66 -0.59
CA ALA A 88 2.51 -14.57 -0.34
C ALA A 88 3.05 -14.45 1.10
N ARG A 89 3.11 -13.24 1.66
CA ARG A 89 3.59 -13.00 3.03
C ARG A 89 2.53 -13.23 4.11
N PHE A 90 1.26 -13.12 3.74
CA PHE A 90 0.12 -13.26 4.65
C PHE A 90 -0.89 -14.27 4.07
N PRO A 91 -0.58 -15.57 4.07
CA PRO A 91 -1.40 -16.62 3.43
C PRO A 91 -2.79 -16.86 4.07
N GLY A 92 -3.13 -16.14 5.14
CA GLY A 92 -4.47 -16.13 5.73
C GLY A 92 -5.43 -15.10 5.12
N LEU A 93 -5.01 -14.40 4.06
CA LEU A 93 -5.78 -13.40 3.30
C LEU A 93 -6.39 -13.96 2.01
#